data_AF-A0A934PL15-F1
#
_entry.id   AF-A0A934PL15-F1
#
_cell.length_a   1.000
_cell.length_b   1.000
_cell.length_c   1.000
_cell.angle_alpha   90.00
_cell.angle_beta   90.00
_cell.angle_gamma   90.00
#
_symmetry.space_group_name_H-M   'P 1'
#
loop_
_entity.id
_entity.type
_entity.pdbx_description
1 polymer ?
#
loop_
_entity_poly.entity_id
_entity_poly.type
_entity_poly.pdbx_seq_one_letter_code
_entity_poly.pdbx_strand_id
1 'polypeptide(L)'
;MNTIKFKIVGLCICLFVISNNIQAQKTITSVASSYTLEATIKGLEDGITVKLTPGATHSSDPAVAETIVKNGKFVFSGSLAEPRLYYLVFGKNQGFISVMLENSKMNLTSNAEMGSDENKRITFKNTVFTGSKSDAYFKKETAYRGDLDKAYAAYHTKESDEVSKLIGEARKEKETKKLDSLQNLPVWKKFEADEKAFFTNVEKSMTDLIVRHKDSWWGPFFMMSQFSYLTPQQKPLFDQFSETAKNSYYGKLADAEVNPKSLVGTSVAAFELKDKEGKSVSIKDIANRKEYILIDFWASWCAPCRKEIPNLKKAYTEFAAKGFEILSISTDDNQKAWNTALTKENMSWPNLLDNDVVSKSFNVKAIPATFLMDKNGTIIATDLRGEALEAKLKELLKS
;
A
#
# COMPACT_ATOMS: atom_id res chain seq x y z
N MET A 1 -16.02 -18.30 21.10
CA MET A 1 -15.97 -18.36 19.61
C MET A 1 -14.54 -18.10 19.19
N ASN A 2 -13.87 -19.13 18.68
CA ASN A 2 -12.53 -19.01 18.09
C ASN A 2 -12.62 -18.13 16.86
N THR A 3 -12.18 -16.88 16.99
CA THR A 3 -11.99 -15.96 15.89
C THR A 3 -10.96 -16.57 14.94
N ILE A 4 -11.41 -16.96 13.75
CA ILE A 4 -10.52 -17.23 12.63
C ILE A 4 -9.86 -15.88 12.31
N LYS A 5 -8.67 -15.67 12.88
CA LYS A 5 -7.77 -14.56 12.56
C LYS A 5 -7.24 -14.82 11.15
N PHE A 6 -8.01 -14.48 10.12
CA PHE A 6 -7.41 -14.24 8.82
C PHE A 6 -6.49 -13.03 8.99
N LYS A 7 -5.18 -13.28 8.99
CA LYS A 7 -4.19 -12.24 8.78
C LYS A 7 -4.55 -11.64 7.43
N ILE A 8 -5.07 -10.41 7.42
CA ILE A 8 -5.29 -9.66 6.20
C ILE A 8 -3.89 -9.38 5.63
N VAL A 9 -3.37 -10.30 4.83
CA VAL A 9 -2.27 -10.00 3.93
C VAL A 9 -2.93 -9.14 2.86
N GLY A 10 -2.54 -7.86 2.78
CA GLY A 10 -2.99 -6.99 1.70
C GLY A 10 -2.50 -7.56 0.37
N LEU A 11 -3.39 -8.28 -0.32
CA LEU A 11 -3.15 -8.84 -1.64
C LEU A 11 -3.78 -7.93 -2.69
N CYS A 12 -2.98 -7.48 -3.66
CA CYS A 12 -3.46 -6.80 -4.85
C CYS A 12 -3.82 -7.84 -5.92
N ILE A 13 -5.11 -8.16 -6.06
CA ILE A 13 -5.62 -8.80 -7.27
C ILE A 13 -6.10 -7.68 -8.20
N CYS A 14 -5.19 -7.13 -9.01
CA CYS A 14 -5.58 -6.27 -10.12
C CYS A 14 -5.84 -7.15 -11.35
N LEU A 15 -7.13 -7.33 -11.66
CA LEU A 15 -7.63 -7.96 -12.88
C LEU A 15 -7.14 -7.18 -14.11
N PHE A 16 -6.27 -7.79 -14.93
CA PHE A 16 -5.95 -7.29 -16.26
C PHE A 16 -6.13 -8.43 -17.27
N VAL A 17 -7.14 -8.28 -18.13
CA VAL A 17 -7.41 -9.18 -19.25
C VAL A 17 -6.58 -8.72 -20.45
N ILE A 18 -5.61 -9.51 -20.89
CA ILE A 18 -4.98 -9.36 -22.22
C ILE A 18 -4.79 -10.74 -22.84
N SER A 19 -5.28 -10.91 -24.07
CA SER A 19 -5.09 -12.08 -24.92
C SER A 19 -3.73 -12.07 -25.61
N ASN A 20 -3.08 -13.24 -25.71
CA ASN A 20 -1.79 -13.43 -26.39
C ASN A 20 -1.90 -14.43 -27.54
N ASN A 21 -1.14 -14.19 -28.60
CA ASN A 21 -0.70 -15.20 -29.56
C ASN A 21 0.56 -14.70 -30.25
N ILE A 22 1.76 -15.23 -29.92
CA ILE A 22 2.98 -15.07 -30.75
C ILE A 22 3.89 -16.30 -30.61
N GLN A 23 4.40 -16.73 -31.76
CA GLN A 23 5.39 -17.79 -32.00
C GLN A 23 6.82 -17.21 -31.98
N ALA A 24 7.77 -17.94 -31.38
CA ALA A 24 9.12 -17.46 -31.12
C ALA A 24 10.09 -17.69 -32.30
N GLN A 25 10.99 -16.72 -32.54
CA GLN A 25 12.23 -16.94 -33.27
C GLN A 25 13.39 -16.27 -32.53
N LYS A 26 14.53 -16.97 -32.51
CA LYS A 26 15.68 -16.72 -31.63
C LYS A 26 16.76 -15.99 -32.43
N THR A 27 17.08 -14.75 -32.05
CA THR A 27 18.25 -14.03 -32.56
C THR A 27 18.98 -13.35 -31.40
N ILE A 28 20.27 -13.64 -31.26
CA ILE A 28 21.15 -13.06 -30.24
C ILE A 28 21.48 -11.64 -30.70
N THR A 29 20.95 -10.65 -29.96
CA THR A 29 21.15 -9.21 -30.24
C THR A 29 22.11 -8.64 -29.20
N SER A 30 23.03 -7.79 -29.63
CA SER A 30 23.85 -6.94 -28.75
C SER A 30 22.94 -6.20 -27.76
N VAL A 31 23.27 -6.22 -26.48
CA VAL A 31 22.51 -5.53 -25.44
C VAL A 31 22.61 -4.02 -25.70
N ALA A 32 21.49 -3.35 -25.98
CA ALA A 32 21.50 -1.91 -26.16
C ALA A 32 21.86 -1.22 -24.83
N SER A 33 22.54 -0.08 -24.90
CA SER A 33 22.94 0.69 -23.72
C SER A 33 21.90 1.72 -23.27
N SER A 34 20.85 1.92 -24.07
CA SER A 34 19.79 2.90 -23.85
C SER A 34 18.45 2.34 -24.31
N TYR A 35 17.36 2.97 -23.88
CA TYR A 35 16.02 2.68 -24.33
C TYR A 35 15.38 3.86 -25.06
N THR A 36 14.43 3.54 -25.93
CA THR A 36 13.45 4.49 -26.48
C THR A 36 12.09 3.82 -26.48
N LEU A 37 11.10 4.49 -25.88
CA LEU A 37 9.69 4.11 -25.91
C LEU A 37 8.95 5.08 -26.83
N GLU A 38 8.50 4.58 -27.98
CA GLU A 38 7.62 5.32 -28.90
C GLU A 38 6.17 4.90 -28.64
N ALA A 39 5.30 5.84 -28.27
CA ALA A 39 3.90 5.57 -27.99
C ALA A 39 2.98 6.25 -29.00
N THR A 40 1.94 5.53 -29.44
CA THR A 40 0.84 6.04 -30.27
C THR A 40 -0.50 5.59 -29.67
N ILE A 41 -1.21 6.51 -29.04
CA ILE A 41 -2.49 6.26 -28.38
C ILE A 41 -3.59 7.04 -29.10
N LYS A 42 -4.48 6.33 -29.80
CA LYS A 42 -5.61 6.93 -30.52
C LYS A 42 -6.66 7.43 -29.53
N GLY A 43 -7.21 8.62 -29.76
CA GLY A 43 -8.27 9.20 -28.92
C GLY A 43 -7.76 9.95 -27.69
N LEU A 44 -6.44 10.08 -27.53
CA LEU A 44 -5.84 10.89 -26.48
C LEU A 44 -5.75 12.35 -26.92
N GLU A 45 -6.22 13.28 -26.10
CA GLU A 45 -6.19 14.71 -26.38
C GLU A 45 -4.76 15.28 -26.33
N ASP A 46 -4.47 16.24 -27.20
CA ASP A 46 -3.20 16.96 -27.18
C ASP A 46 -3.06 17.82 -25.92
N GLY A 47 -1.82 17.99 -25.46
CA GLY A 47 -1.54 18.75 -24.24
C GLY A 47 -1.67 17.94 -22.95
N ILE A 48 -2.20 16.70 -23.00
CA ILE A 48 -2.15 15.80 -21.84
C ILE A 48 -0.70 15.50 -21.49
N THR A 49 -0.35 15.76 -20.24
CA THR A 49 0.93 15.39 -19.66
C THR A 49 1.01 13.88 -19.46
N VAL A 50 2.16 13.28 -19.78
CA VAL A 50 2.47 11.88 -19.45
C VAL A 50 3.70 11.86 -18.57
N LYS A 51 3.56 11.29 -17.37
CA LYS A 51 4.65 11.11 -16.40
C LYS A 51 5.12 9.66 -16.42
N LEU A 52 6.43 9.46 -16.41
CA LEU A 52 7.06 8.15 -16.25
C LEU A 52 7.42 7.96 -14.78
N THR A 53 6.62 7.18 -14.06
CA THR A 53 6.73 6.99 -12.61
C THR A 53 7.19 5.57 -12.29
N PRO A 54 8.17 5.37 -11.37
CA PRO A 54 8.56 4.03 -10.93
C PRO A 54 7.37 3.22 -10.42
N GLY A 55 7.32 1.93 -10.79
CA GLY A 55 6.28 1.00 -10.38
C GLY A 55 6.81 -0.09 -9.45
N ALA A 56 5.90 -0.70 -8.67
CA ALA A 56 6.18 -1.76 -7.71
C ALA A 56 7.22 -1.37 -6.63
N THR A 57 7.04 -0.20 -6.02
CA THR A 57 7.96 0.33 -4.99
C THR A 57 7.33 0.49 -3.61
N HIS A 58 6.03 0.17 -3.47
CA HIS A 58 5.15 0.48 -2.31
C HIS A 58 5.32 1.89 -1.74
N SER A 59 5.68 2.84 -2.62
CA SER A 59 5.94 4.22 -2.30
C SER A 59 5.40 5.12 -3.41
N SER A 60 5.05 6.35 -3.06
CA SER A 60 4.61 7.36 -4.02
C SER A 60 5.83 8.08 -4.61
N ASP A 61 6.60 7.36 -5.44
CA ASP A 61 7.82 7.92 -6.04
C ASP A 61 7.50 9.06 -7.01
N PRO A 62 8.35 10.10 -7.07
CA PRO A 62 8.23 11.13 -8.08
C PRO A 62 8.48 10.55 -9.48
N ALA A 63 7.89 11.19 -10.49
CA ALA A 63 8.17 10.86 -11.88
C ALA A 63 9.65 11.13 -12.20
N VAL A 64 10.27 10.22 -12.95
CA VAL A 64 11.67 10.35 -13.38
C VAL A 64 11.79 11.07 -14.73
N ALA A 65 10.70 11.15 -15.48
CA ALA A 65 10.60 11.89 -16.73
C ALA A 65 9.15 12.30 -16.98
N GLU A 66 8.96 13.32 -17.81
CA GLU A 66 7.66 13.83 -18.21
C GLU A 66 7.70 14.26 -19.68
N THR A 67 6.57 14.12 -20.37
CA THR A 67 6.38 14.58 -21.75
C THR A 67 4.93 15.01 -21.95
N ILE A 68 4.62 15.53 -23.13
CA ILE A 68 3.28 16.00 -23.49
C ILE A 68 2.83 15.30 -24.77
N VAL A 69 1.58 14.86 -24.79
CA VAL A 69 0.95 14.24 -25.96
C VAL A 69 0.83 15.25 -27.10
N LYS A 70 1.26 14.84 -28.30
CA LYS A 70 1.06 15.57 -29.56
C LYS A 70 0.58 14.62 -30.65
N ASN A 71 -0.58 14.90 -31.24
CA ASN A 71 -1.28 14.04 -32.19
C ASN A 71 -1.40 12.58 -31.69
N GLY A 72 -1.76 12.40 -30.42
CA GLY A 72 -1.84 11.08 -29.77
C GLY A 72 -0.49 10.36 -29.61
N LYS A 73 0.65 11.03 -29.82
CA LYS A 73 1.98 10.43 -29.74
C LYS A 73 2.83 11.08 -28.67
N PHE A 74 3.76 10.30 -28.12
CA PHE A 74 4.81 10.77 -27.22
C PHE A 74 5.99 9.79 -27.21
N VAL A 75 7.15 10.25 -26.73
CA VAL A 75 8.39 9.47 -26.67
C VAL A 75 9.05 9.65 -25.31
N PHE A 76 9.60 8.57 -24.78
CA PHE A 76 10.59 8.61 -23.69
C PHE A 76 11.88 7.95 -24.14
N SER A 77 13.02 8.51 -23.74
CA SER A 77 14.34 7.92 -23.96
C SER A 77 15.18 8.03 -22.70
N GLY A 78 16.08 7.07 -22.51
CA GLY A 78 16.96 7.06 -21.34
C GLY A 78 17.89 5.86 -21.34
N SER A 79 18.45 5.55 -20.19
CA SER A 79 19.21 4.32 -19.96
C SER A 79 18.84 3.74 -18.60
N LEU A 80 18.89 2.42 -18.52
CA LEU A 80 18.57 1.67 -17.31
C LEU A 80 19.75 0.76 -16.96
N ALA A 81 20.09 0.70 -15.67
CA ALA A 81 21.08 -0.26 -15.17
C ALA A 81 20.55 -1.70 -15.25
N GLU A 82 19.23 -1.88 -15.12
CA GLU A 82 18.51 -3.15 -15.24
C GLU A 82 17.04 -2.87 -15.62
N PRO A 83 16.30 -3.86 -16.16
CA PRO A 83 14.89 -3.69 -16.49
C PRO A 83 14.03 -3.32 -15.27
N ARG A 84 13.03 -2.45 -15.45
CA ARG A 84 12.19 -1.94 -14.36
C ARG A 84 10.75 -1.68 -14.81
N LEU A 85 9.83 -1.87 -13.88
CA LEU A 85 8.42 -1.52 -14.09
C LEU A 85 8.24 -0.01 -13.92
N TYR A 86 7.53 0.58 -14.86
CA TYR A 86 7.08 1.97 -14.81
C TYR A 86 5.59 2.07 -15.07
N TYR A 87 4.97 3.08 -14.46
CA TYR A 87 3.64 3.55 -14.81
C TYR A 87 3.77 4.79 -15.71
N LEU A 88 3.14 4.73 -16.87
CA LEU A 88 2.84 5.92 -17.67
C LEU A 88 1.57 6.54 -17.09
N VAL A 89 1.71 7.62 -16.32
CA VAL A 89 0.60 8.29 -15.63
C VAL A 89 0.15 9.48 -16.46
N PHE A 90 -1.14 9.53 -16.81
CA PHE A 90 -1.71 10.51 -17.72
C PHE A 90 -2.46 11.62 -16.96
N GLY A 91 -2.19 12.86 -17.34
CA GLY A 91 -2.81 14.06 -16.78
C GLY A 91 -2.63 14.17 -15.26
N LYS A 92 -3.69 14.56 -14.57
CA LYS A 92 -3.72 14.66 -13.09
C LYS A 92 -4.13 13.32 -12.46
N ASN A 93 -3.38 12.25 -12.75
CA ASN A 93 -3.69 10.87 -12.33
C ASN A 93 -5.01 10.34 -12.90
N GLN A 94 -5.34 10.71 -14.14
CA GLN A 94 -6.62 10.38 -14.78
C GLN A 94 -6.63 8.96 -15.35
N GLY A 95 -5.47 8.37 -15.57
CA GLY A 95 -5.30 6.98 -15.98
C GLY A 95 -3.82 6.59 -15.99
N PHE A 96 -3.54 5.29 -16.06
CA PHE A 96 -2.17 4.81 -16.21
C PHE A 96 -2.07 3.56 -17.08
N ILE A 97 -0.88 3.36 -17.67
CA ILE A 97 -0.48 2.11 -18.34
C ILE A 97 0.82 1.62 -17.71
N SER A 98 0.88 0.35 -17.31
CA SER A 98 2.09 -0.29 -16.79
C SER A 98 2.96 -0.80 -17.95
N VAL A 99 4.25 -0.53 -17.91
CA VAL A 99 5.24 -0.99 -18.90
C VAL A 99 6.51 -1.46 -18.19
N MET A 100 7.02 -2.64 -18.54
CA MET A 100 8.36 -3.08 -18.11
C MET A 100 9.40 -2.58 -19.12
N LEU A 101 10.14 -1.53 -18.75
CA LEU A 101 11.16 -0.95 -19.61
C LEU A 101 12.48 -1.72 -19.49
N GLU A 102 13.20 -1.85 -20.59
CA GLU A 102 14.58 -2.31 -20.67
C GLU A 102 15.33 -1.51 -21.73
N ASN A 103 16.66 -1.59 -21.77
CA ASN A 103 17.44 -0.93 -22.83
C ASN A 103 17.18 -1.62 -24.19
N SER A 104 16.19 -1.10 -24.90
CA SER A 104 15.81 -1.49 -26.25
C SER A 104 14.93 -0.42 -26.91
N LYS A 105 14.64 -0.59 -28.20
CA LYS A 105 13.56 0.15 -28.85
C LYS A 105 12.23 -0.55 -28.57
N MET A 106 11.32 0.18 -27.93
CA MET A 106 10.00 -0.30 -27.52
C MET A 106 8.89 0.52 -28.17
N ASN A 107 7.75 -0.13 -28.43
CA ASN A 107 6.58 0.52 -29.02
C ASN A 107 5.34 0.23 -28.17
N LEU A 108 4.53 1.26 -27.93
CA LEU A 108 3.24 1.17 -27.26
C LEU A 108 2.12 1.68 -28.17
N THR A 109 1.10 0.87 -28.39
CA THR A 109 -0.14 1.31 -29.05
C THR A 109 -1.35 1.05 -28.17
N SER A 110 -2.32 1.95 -28.17
CA SER A 110 -3.59 1.77 -27.43
C SER A 110 -4.70 2.64 -28.04
N ASN A 111 -5.94 2.34 -27.69
CA ASN A 111 -7.06 3.27 -27.84
C ASN A 111 -7.42 3.85 -26.47
N ALA A 112 -7.58 5.15 -26.38
CA ALA A 112 -8.03 5.86 -25.19
C ALA A 112 -9.48 6.30 -25.34
N GLU A 113 -10.25 6.16 -24.26
CA GLU A 113 -11.59 6.71 -24.11
C GLU A 113 -11.59 7.66 -22.90
N MET A 114 -11.98 8.91 -23.13
CA MET A 114 -12.07 9.94 -22.10
C MET A 114 -13.43 9.86 -21.40
N GLY A 115 -13.41 9.78 -20.08
CA GLY A 115 -14.60 9.89 -19.26
C GLY A 115 -15.21 11.29 -19.34
N SER A 116 -16.53 11.36 -19.24
CA SER A 116 -17.30 12.61 -19.24
C SER A 116 -17.51 13.22 -17.86
N ASP A 117 -17.02 12.57 -16.80
CA ASP A 117 -17.11 13.05 -15.42
C ASP A 117 -16.08 14.16 -15.13
N GLU A 118 -16.23 14.83 -13.98
CA GLU A 118 -15.33 15.92 -13.55
C GLU A 118 -13.87 15.48 -13.43
N ASN A 119 -13.61 14.18 -13.21
CA ASN A 119 -12.27 13.62 -13.10
C ASN A 119 -11.66 13.31 -14.47
N LYS A 120 -12.48 13.26 -15.54
CA LYS A 120 -12.11 12.92 -16.91
C LYS A 120 -11.21 11.68 -16.98
N ARG A 121 -11.63 10.60 -16.30
CA ARG A 121 -10.85 9.35 -16.22
C ARG A 121 -10.55 8.80 -17.62
N ILE A 122 -9.31 8.38 -17.87
CA ILE A 122 -8.89 7.83 -19.15
C ILE A 122 -8.89 6.30 -19.05
N THR A 123 -9.65 5.64 -19.94
CA THR A 123 -9.65 4.19 -20.06
C THR A 123 -8.89 3.77 -21.32
N PHE A 124 -8.04 2.74 -21.19
CA PHE A 124 -7.23 2.23 -22.28
C PHE A 124 -7.70 0.85 -22.73
N LYS A 125 -7.84 0.66 -24.05
CA LYS A 125 -8.28 -0.60 -24.67
C LYS A 125 -7.32 -1.01 -25.78
N ASN A 126 -7.21 -2.32 -26.00
CA ASN A 126 -6.34 -2.93 -27.01
C ASN A 126 -4.88 -2.47 -26.88
N THR A 127 -4.40 -2.37 -25.64
CA THR A 127 -3.03 -1.96 -25.34
C THR A 127 -2.06 -3.04 -25.79
N VAL A 128 -1.15 -2.69 -26.70
CA VAL A 128 -0.09 -3.56 -27.20
C VAL A 128 1.24 -2.89 -26.91
N PHE A 129 2.08 -3.59 -26.16
CA PHE A 129 3.42 -3.14 -25.80
C PHE A 129 4.44 -4.18 -26.28
N THR A 130 5.41 -3.73 -27.06
CA THR A 130 6.38 -4.59 -27.76
C THR A 130 7.80 -4.02 -27.67
N GLY A 131 8.79 -4.85 -27.99
CA GLY A 131 10.21 -4.49 -27.95
C GLY A 131 10.89 -4.67 -26.59
N SER A 132 10.13 -5.03 -25.55
CA SER A 132 10.65 -5.41 -24.23
C SER A 132 10.52 -6.92 -24.02
N LYS A 133 11.65 -7.64 -24.01
CA LYS A 133 11.76 -9.05 -23.63
C LYS A 133 11.41 -9.22 -22.16
N SER A 134 11.80 -8.29 -21.31
CA SER A 134 11.44 -8.28 -19.88
C SER A 134 9.93 -8.16 -19.67
N ASP A 135 9.22 -7.36 -20.47
CA ASP A 135 7.75 -7.28 -20.42
C ASP A 135 7.07 -8.58 -20.86
N ALA A 136 7.54 -9.16 -21.97
CA ALA A 136 7.03 -10.44 -22.46
C ALA A 136 7.26 -11.55 -21.42
N TYR A 137 8.43 -11.55 -20.76
CA TYR A 137 8.74 -12.46 -19.68
C TYR A 137 7.85 -12.25 -18.46
N PHE A 138 7.66 -11.01 -18.01
CA PHE A 138 6.77 -10.66 -16.91
C PHE A 138 5.35 -11.19 -17.16
N LYS A 139 4.77 -10.89 -18.33
CA LYS A 139 3.44 -11.36 -18.74
C LYS A 139 3.33 -12.88 -18.70
N LYS A 140 4.35 -13.60 -19.19
CA LYS A 140 4.40 -15.06 -19.15
C LYS A 140 4.40 -15.57 -17.71
N GLU A 141 5.28 -15.06 -16.85
CA GLU A 141 5.40 -15.54 -15.47
C GLU A 141 4.16 -15.20 -14.63
N THR A 142 3.42 -14.13 -14.96
CA THR A 142 2.17 -13.77 -14.27
C THR A 142 0.90 -14.34 -14.91
N ALA A 143 1.00 -15.14 -15.97
CA ALA A 143 -0.17 -15.66 -16.69
C ALA A 143 -1.09 -16.55 -15.82
N TYR A 144 -0.56 -17.16 -14.75
CA TYR A 144 -1.33 -17.95 -13.78
C TYR A 144 -2.47 -17.16 -13.12
N ARG A 145 -2.38 -15.82 -13.09
CA ARG A 145 -3.44 -14.94 -12.59
C ARG A 145 -4.75 -15.16 -13.33
N GLY A 146 -4.72 -15.47 -14.63
CA GLY A 146 -5.94 -15.80 -15.38
C GLY A 146 -6.64 -17.06 -14.89
N ASP A 147 -5.91 -18.01 -14.30
CA ASP A 147 -6.51 -19.18 -13.68
C ASP A 147 -7.04 -18.87 -12.27
N LEU A 148 -6.39 -17.95 -11.54
CA LEU A 148 -6.94 -17.40 -10.29
C LEU A 148 -8.23 -16.62 -10.55
N ASP A 149 -8.31 -15.84 -11.62
CA ASP A 149 -9.53 -15.09 -11.97
C ASP A 149 -10.71 -16.03 -12.23
N LYS A 150 -10.46 -17.14 -12.95
CA LYS A 150 -11.47 -18.19 -13.16
C LYS A 150 -11.86 -18.86 -11.84
N ALA A 151 -10.88 -19.18 -11.00
CA ALA A 151 -11.12 -19.81 -9.71
C ALA A 151 -11.94 -18.89 -8.78
N TYR A 152 -11.65 -17.59 -8.78
CA TYR A 152 -12.42 -16.57 -8.07
C TYR A 152 -13.87 -16.54 -8.55
N ALA A 153 -14.07 -16.42 -9.87
CA ALA A 153 -15.41 -16.42 -10.44
C ALA A 153 -16.18 -17.73 -10.15
N ALA A 154 -15.51 -18.86 -10.00
CA ALA A 154 -16.14 -20.16 -9.80
C ALA A 154 -16.79 -20.33 -8.41
N TYR A 155 -16.24 -19.72 -7.35
CA TYR A 155 -16.85 -19.82 -6.01
C TYR A 155 -17.79 -18.65 -5.67
N HIS A 156 -17.77 -17.58 -6.48
CA HIS A 156 -18.76 -16.51 -6.43
C HIS A 156 -20.03 -16.90 -7.21
N THR A 157 -21.00 -17.45 -6.48
CA THR A 157 -22.32 -17.80 -7.01
C THR A 157 -23.35 -16.72 -6.66
N LYS A 158 -24.43 -16.63 -7.44
CA LYS A 158 -25.54 -15.71 -7.15
C LYS A 158 -26.08 -15.89 -5.72
N GLU A 159 -26.20 -17.14 -5.26
CA GLU A 159 -26.71 -17.46 -3.93
C GLU A 159 -25.76 -17.02 -2.82
N SER A 160 -24.45 -17.28 -2.96
CA SER A 160 -23.46 -16.82 -1.99
C SER A 160 -23.34 -15.30 -1.96
N ASP A 161 -23.46 -14.65 -3.12
CA ASP A 161 -23.40 -13.19 -3.23
C ASP A 161 -24.62 -12.52 -2.57
N GLU A 162 -25.83 -13.10 -2.73
CA GLU A 162 -27.04 -12.65 -2.04
C GLU A 162 -26.91 -12.80 -0.51
N VAL A 163 -26.39 -13.93 -0.03
CA VAL A 163 -26.14 -14.12 1.42
C VAL A 163 -25.06 -13.18 1.93
N SER A 164 -24.00 -12.94 1.16
CA SER A 164 -22.95 -11.96 1.48
C SER A 164 -23.53 -10.55 1.66
N LYS A 165 -24.44 -10.15 0.77
CA LYS A 165 -25.16 -8.87 0.86
C LYS A 165 -25.98 -8.77 2.15
N LEU A 166 -26.77 -9.81 2.47
CA LEU A 166 -27.58 -9.85 3.69
C LEU A 166 -26.71 -9.80 4.97
N ILE A 167 -25.56 -10.49 4.96
CA ILE A 167 -24.57 -10.42 6.05
C ILE A 167 -24.03 -8.99 6.17
N GLY A 168 -23.72 -8.33 5.05
CA GLY A 168 -23.28 -6.93 5.02
C GLY A 168 -24.32 -5.98 5.61
N GLU A 169 -25.60 -6.15 5.30
CA GLU A 169 -26.72 -5.39 5.85
C GLU A 169 -26.87 -5.62 7.36
N ALA A 170 -26.92 -6.89 7.79
CA ALA A 170 -27.02 -7.26 9.20
C ALA A 170 -25.82 -6.74 10.03
N ARG A 171 -24.61 -6.67 9.44
CA ARG A 171 -23.43 -6.05 10.09
C ARG A 171 -23.61 -4.55 10.29
N LYS A 172 -24.16 -3.83 9.30
CA LYS A 172 -24.42 -2.39 9.40
C LYS A 172 -25.47 -2.08 10.46
N GLU A 173 -26.50 -2.91 10.54
CA GLU A 173 -27.61 -2.80 11.51
C GLU A 173 -27.27 -3.38 12.89
N LYS A 174 -26.12 -4.05 13.03
CA LYS A 174 -25.66 -4.74 14.25
C LYS A 174 -26.61 -5.85 14.72
N GLU A 175 -27.28 -6.52 13.79
CA GLU A 175 -28.23 -7.60 14.06
C GLU A 175 -27.52 -8.94 14.30
N THR A 176 -26.98 -9.14 15.51
CA THR A 176 -26.15 -10.31 15.85
C THR A 176 -26.84 -11.66 15.62
N LYS A 177 -28.12 -11.81 15.98
CA LYS A 177 -28.87 -13.06 15.75
C LYS A 177 -29.04 -13.40 14.28
N LYS A 178 -29.26 -12.38 13.44
CA LYS A 178 -29.40 -12.55 11.99
C LYS A 178 -28.07 -12.91 11.35
N LEU A 179 -26.98 -12.28 11.81
CA LEU A 179 -25.62 -12.67 11.42
C LEU A 179 -25.36 -14.14 11.72
N ASP A 180 -25.61 -14.58 12.95
CA ASP A 180 -25.41 -15.99 13.34
C ASP A 180 -26.23 -16.95 12.47
N SER A 181 -27.47 -16.57 12.14
CA SER A 181 -28.35 -17.38 11.29
C SER A 181 -27.82 -17.46 9.86
N LEU A 182 -27.45 -16.32 9.26
CA LEU A 182 -26.93 -16.25 7.89
C LEU A 182 -25.59 -16.97 7.75
N GLN A 183 -24.68 -16.82 8.72
CA GLN A 183 -23.36 -17.46 8.69
C GLN A 183 -23.43 -18.98 8.89
N ASN A 184 -24.53 -19.49 9.45
CA ASN A 184 -24.74 -20.93 9.61
C ASN A 184 -25.37 -21.61 8.39
N LEU A 185 -25.82 -20.83 7.39
CA LEU A 185 -26.38 -21.39 6.16
C LEU A 185 -25.34 -22.27 5.44
N PRO A 186 -25.74 -23.45 4.91
CA PRO A 186 -24.82 -24.33 4.19
C PRO A 186 -24.10 -23.64 3.02
N VAL A 187 -24.80 -22.78 2.28
CA VAL A 187 -24.23 -21.98 1.18
C VAL A 187 -23.12 -21.05 1.67
N TRP A 188 -23.27 -20.43 2.83
CA TRP A 188 -22.25 -19.55 3.41
C TRP A 188 -21.05 -20.34 3.90
N LYS A 189 -21.26 -21.45 4.59
CA LYS A 189 -20.17 -22.33 5.05
C LYS A 189 -19.36 -22.88 3.89
N LYS A 190 -20.01 -23.22 2.79
CA LYS A 190 -19.34 -23.63 1.55
C LYS A 190 -18.53 -22.47 0.96
N PHE A 191 -19.14 -21.28 0.84
CA PHE A 191 -18.44 -20.07 0.38
C PHE A 191 -17.17 -19.79 1.22
N GLU A 192 -17.26 -19.82 2.55
CA GLU A 192 -16.10 -19.59 3.43
C GLU A 192 -14.99 -20.64 3.22
N ALA A 193 -15.36 -21.90 3.00
CA ALA A 193 -14.40 -22.97 2.73
C ALA A 193 -13.71 -22.79 1.37
N ASP A 194 -14.48 -22.45 0.32
CA ASP A 194 -13.95 -22.21 -1.02
C ASP A 194 -13.09 -20.95 -1.07
N GLU A 195 -13.52 -19.87 -0.40
CA GLU A 195 -12.75 -18.62 -0.26
C GLU A 195 -11.42 -18.87 0.44
N LYS A 196 -11.42 -19.63 1.53
CA LYS A 196 -10.19 -20.03 2.23
C LYS A 196 -9.26 -20.84 1.31
N ALA A 197 -9.80 -21.80 0.56
CA ALA A 197 -9.02 -22.59 -0.38
C ALA A 197 -8.44 -21.73 -1.51
N PHE A 198 -9.22 -20.78 -2.03
CA PHE A 198 -8.79 -19.81 -3.02
C PHE A 198 -7.60 -19.00 -2.51
N PHE A 199 -7.72 -18.33 -1.36
CA PHE A 199 -6.61 -17.51 -0.84
C PHE A 199 -5.36 -18.33 -0.48
N THR A 200 -5.53 -19.59 -0.05
CA THR A 200 -4.40 -20.52 0.13
C THR A 200 -3.68 -20.76 -1.20
N ASN A 201 -4.42 -20.94 -2.31
CA ASN A 201 -3.85 -21.11 -3.63
C ASN A 201 -3.19 -19.84 -4.16
N VAL A 202 -3.77 -18.66 -3.88
CA VAL A 202 -3.17 -17.37 -4.25
C VAL A 202 -1.84 -17.17 -3.54
N GLU A 203 -1.80 -17.36 -2.21
CA GLU A 203 -0.57 -17.26 -1.41
C GLU A 203 0.50 -18.21 -1.93
N LYS A 204 0.15 -19.48 -2.16
CA LYS A 204 1.06 -20.47 -2.73
C LYS A 204 1.61 -20.05 -4.10
N SER A 205 0.74 -19.62 -5.02
CA SER A 205 1.13 -19.24 -6.37
C SER A 205 2.09 -18.03 -6.39
N MET A 206 1.83 -17.05 -5.51
CA MET A 206 2.72 -15.90 -5.32
C MET A 206 4.06 -16.31 -4.75
N THR A 207 4.08 -17.10 -3.68
CA THR A 207 5.33 -17.56 -3.05
C THR A 207 6.16 -18.41 -4.00
N ASP A 208 5.53 -19.34 -4.73
CA ASP A 208 6.23 -20.19 -5.71
C ASP A 208 6.88 -19.36 -6.82
N LEU A 209 6.20 -18.31 -7.30
CA LEU A 209 6.75 -17.37 -8.28
C LEU A 209 8.01 -16.68 -7.72
N ILE A 210 7.92 -16.14 -6.50
CA ILE A 210 9.01 -15.41 -5.86
C ILE A 210 10.22 -16.33 -5.62
N VAL A 211 10.01 -17.51 -5.05
CA VAL A 211 11.06 -18.47 -4.70
C VAL A 211 11.75 -19.03 -5.94
N ARG A 212 11.01 -19.30 -7.02
CA ARG A 212 11.60 -19.77 -8.30
C ARG A 212 12.61 -18.78 -8.87
N HIS A 213 12.44 -17.48 -8.58
CA HIS A 213 13.27 -16.40 -9.10
C HIS A 213 14.28 -15.84 -8.10
N LYS A 214 14.51 -16.54 -6.98
CA LYS A 214 15.32 -16.07 -5.84
C LYS A 214 16.77 -15.69 -6.17
N ASP A 215 17.31 -16.20 -7.27
CA ASP A 215 18.70 -16.00 -7.68
C ASP A 215 18.88 -14.83 -8.67
N SER A 216 17.81 -14.07 -8.97
CA SER A 216 17.84 -12.91 -9.87
C SER A 216 16.99 -11.75 -9.34
N TRP A 217 17.12 -10.57 -9.94
CA TRP A 217 16.31 -9.40 -9.60
C TRP A 217 14.80 -9.62 -9.74
N TRP A 218 14.37 -10.63 -10.52
CA TRP A 218 12.97 -11.02 -10.65
C TRP A 218 12.35 -11.46 -9.32
N GLY A 219 13.09 -12.16 -8.45
CA GLY A 219 12.57 -12.60 -7.15
C GLY A 219 12.08 -11.43 -6.29
N PRO A 220 12.94 -10.46 -5.97
CA PRO A 220 12.55 -9.23 -5.27
C PRO A 220 11.50 -8.41 -6.02
N PHE A 221 11.58 -8.30 -7.35
CA PHE A 221 10.55 -7.61 -8.12
C PHE A 221 9.16 -8.27 -7.97
N PHE A 222 9.08 -9.60 -8.03
CA PHE A 222 7.83 -10.32 -7.80
C PHE A 222 7.37 -10.14 -6.36
N MET A 223 8.28 -10.16 -5.39
CA MET A 223 7.93 -9.85 -3.99
C MET A 223 7.30 -8.45 -3.88
N MET A 224 7.90 -7.44 -4.49
CA MET A 224 7.40 -6.05 -4.47
C MET A 224 6.14 -5.81 -5.33
N SER A 225 5.82 -6.71 -6.26
CA SER A 225 4.66 -6.52 -7.18
C SER A 225 3.48 -7.43 -6.87
N GLN A 226 3.68 -8.49 -6.09
CA GLN A 226 2.60 -9.40 -5.67
C GLN A 226 2.00 -9.01 -4.32
N PHE A 227 2.78 -8.47 -3.39
CA PHE A 227 2.27 -7.92 -2.13
C PHE A 227 1.82 -6.47 -2.32
N SER A 228 0.81 -6.00 -1.57
CA SER A 228 0.44 -4.56 -1.57
C SER A 228 1.37 -3.72 -0.70
N TYR A 229 1.98 -4.35 0.30
CA TYR A 229 2.97 -3.81 1.21
C TYR A 229 3.73 -4.99 1.83
N LEU A 230 5.00 -4.80 2.21
CA LEU A 230 5.72 -5.78 3.01
C LEU A 230 5.78 -5.33 4.47
N THR A 231 5.98 -6.31 5.33
CA THR A 231 6.23 -6.13 6.75
C THR A 231 7.38 -7.05 7.17
N PRO A 232 7.93 -6.91 8.40
CA PRO A 232 8.98 -7.81 8.87
C PRO A 232 8.60 -9.30 8.85
N GLN A 233 7.32 -9.64 8.77
CA GLN A 233 6.84 -11.01 8.65
C GLN A 233 7.27 -11.68 7.34
N GLN A 234 7.56 -10.93 6.27
CA GLN A 234 8.08 -11.50 5.02
C GLN A 234 9.62 -11.64 4.98
N LYS A 235 10.35 -11.26 6.04
CA LYS A 235 11.81 -11.42 6.10
C LYS A 235 12.30 -12.85 5.79
N PRO A 236 11.65 -13.94 6.27
CA PRO A 236 12.08 -15.30 5.92
C PRO A 236 11.98 -15.64 4.42
N LEU A 237 11.07 -14.98 3.69
CA LEU A 237 11.00 -15.12 2.23
C LEU A 237 12.11 -14.33 1.55
N PHE A 238 12.34 -13.08 1.99
CA PHE A 238 13.42 -12.23 1.50
C PHE A 238 14.82 -12.84 1.72
N ASP A 239 15.04 -13.47 2.89
CA ASP A 239 16.34 -14.03 3.25
C ASP A 239 16.79 -15.16 2.29
N GLN A 240 15.85 -15.81 1.59
CA GLN A 240 16.12 -16.85 0.59
C GLN A 240 16.75 -16.30 -0.70
N PHE A 241 16.69 -14.99 -0.94
CA PHE A 241 17.29 -14.38 -2.11
C PHE A 241 18.81 -14.45 -2.08
N SER A 242 19.40 -14.69 -3.26
CA SER A 242 20.84 -14.58 -3.46
C SER A 242 21.34 -13.16 -3.21
N GLU A 243 22.64 -13.00 -2.97
CA GLU A 243 23.26 -11.68 -2.80
C GLU A 243 23.07 -10.78 -4.04
N THR A 244 23.11 -11.37 -5.24
CA THR A 244 22.81 -10.66 -6.49
C THR A 244 21.38 -10.12 -6.51
N ALA A 245 20.41 -10.94 -6.11
CA ALA A 245 19.01 -10.53 -6.03
C ALA A 245 18.81 -9.43 -4.97
N LYS A 246 19.38 -9.59 -3.77
CA LYS A 246 19.30 -8.59 -2.69
C LYS A 246 19.91 -7.24 -3.09
N ASN A 247 20.97 -7.25 -3.89
CA ASN A 247 21.63 -6.02 -4.36
C ASN A 247 20.97 -5.33 -5.56
N SER A 248 19.96 -5.95 -6.19
CA SER A 248 19.15 -5.33 -7.25
C SER A 248 18.33 -4.15 -6.73
N TYR A 249 17.78 -3.33 -7.63
CA TYR A 249 16.91 -2.20 -7.27
C TYR A 249 15.74 -2.64 -6.38
N TYR A 250 14.97 -3.64 -6.80
CA TYR A 250 13.84 -4.16 -6.02
C TYR A 250 14.30 -4.95 -4.79
N GLY A 251 15.50 -5.55 -4.81
CA GLY A 251 16.12 -6.18 -3.64
C GLY A 251 16.31 -5.19 -2.50
N LYS A 252 16.86 -4.00 -2.79
CA LYS A 252 17.07 -2.94 -1.79
C LYS A 252 15.76 -2.34 -1.28
N LEU A 253 14.74 -2.22 -2.15
CA LEU A 253 13.41 -1.77 -1.74
C LEU A 253 12.75 -2.79 -0.81
N ALA A 254 12.76 -4.07 -1.18
CA ALA A 254 12.21 -5.13 -0.34
C ALA A 254 12.94 -5.22 1.01
N ASP A 255 14.27 -5.12 1.01
CA ASP A 255 15.09 -5.10 2.24
C ASP A 255 14.64 -3.98 3.19
N ALA A 256 14.47 -2.76 2.68
CA ALA A 256 14.05 -1.62 3.48
C ALA A 256 12.67 -1.82 4.14
N GLU A 257 11.79 -2.64 3.55
CA GLU A 257 10.46 -2.92 4.11
C GLU A 257 10.42 -4.12 5.05
N VAL A 258 11.18 -5.18 4.78
CA VAL A 258 11.23 -6.36 5.65
C VAL A 258 12.22 -6.18 6.81
N ASN A 259 13.20 -5.29 6.65
CA ASN A 259 14.19 -4.89 7.65
C ASN A 259 14.11 -3.37 7.90
N PRO A 260 12.95 -2.85 8.34
CA PRO A 260 12.82 -1.42 8.58
C PRO A 260 13.82 -0.99 9.64
N LYS A 261 14.53 0.11 9.38
CA LYS A 261 15.41 0.72 10.38
C LYS A 261 14.54 1.10 11.58
N SER A 262 14.90 0.59 12.75
CA SER A 262 14.25 0.99 13.99
C SER A 262 14.41 2.50 14.18
N LEU A 263 13.31 3.18 14.50
CA LEU A 263 13.37 4.57 14.92
C LEU A 263 13.73 4.70 16.40
N VAL A 264 13.77 3.60 17.16
CA VAL A 264 14.23 3.61 18.55
C VAL A 264 15.68 4.08 18.62
N GLY A 265 15.95 5.06 19.47
CA GLY A 265 17.24 5.74 19.62
C GLY A 265 17.42 6.95 18.68
N THR A 266 16.48 7.22 17.77
CA THR A 266 16.53 8.39 16.90
C THR A 266 15.75 9.56 17.50
N SER A 267 16.18 10.79 17.20
CA SER A 267 15.49 12.00 17.62
C SER A 267 14.38 12.37 16.63
N VAL A 268 13.22 12.73 17.16
CA VAL A 268 12.09 13.25 16.38
C VAL A 268 12.45 14.63 15.84
N ALA A 269 12.37 14.78 14.51
CA ALA A 269 12.55 16.08 13.86
C ALA A 269 11.46 17.06 14.30
N ALA A 270 11.81 18.34 14.41
CA ALA A 270 10.83 19.37 14.70
C ALA A 270 9.82 19.47 13.54
N PHE A 271 8.53 19.50 13.87
CA PHE A 271 7.45 19.73 12.93
C PHE A 271 6.37 20.63 13.52
N GLU A 272 5.58 21.20 12.62
CA GLU A 272 4.40 21.99 12.94
C GLU A 272 3.22 21.47 12.13
N LEU A 273 2.10 21.23 12.80
CA LEU A 273 0.86 20.77 12.17
C LEU A 273 -0.31 21.65 12.65
N LYS A 274 -1.48 21.47 12.01
CA LYS A 274 -2.68 22.23 12.35
C LYS A 274 -3.56 21.47 13.34
N ASP A 275 -4.10 22.16 14.34
CA ASP A 275 -5.17 21.65 15.19
C ASP A 275 -6.56 21.78 14.51
N LYS A 276 -7.62 21.40 15.23
CA LYS A 276 -9.00 21.43 14.72
C LYS A 276 -9.51 22.86 14.43
N GLU A 277 -8.92 23.87 15.06
CA GLU A 277 -9.17 25.29 14.81
C GLU A 277 -8.32 25.86 13.67
N GLY A 278 -7.39 25.07 13.10
CA GLY A 278 -6.48 25.51 12.04
C GLY A 278 -5.26 26.30 12.54
N LYS A 279 -5.03 26.33 13.85
CA LYS A 279 -3.86 26.96 14.46
C LYS A 279 -2.64 26.05 14.30
N SER A 280 -1.49 26.64 13.97
CA SER A 280 -0.21 25.90 13.99
C SER A 280 0.17 25.54 15.42
N VAL A 281 0.55 24.29 15.63
CA VAL A 281 1.09 23.77 16.88
C VAL A 281 2.41 23.08 16.58
N SER A 282 3.48 23.48 17.26
CA SER A 282 4.78 22.81 17.15
C SER A 282 4.84 21.62 18.11
N ILE A 283 5.48 20.51 17.71
CA ILE A 283 5.79 19.43 18.65
C ILE A 283 6.61 19.92 19.84
N LYS A 284 7.46 20.94 19.66
CA LYS A 284 8.23 21.54 20.74
C LYS A 284 7.32 22.15 21.81
N ASP A 285 6.24 22.81 21.42
CA ASP A 285 5.30 23.43 22.36
C ASP A 285 4.62 22.40 23.26
N ILE A 286 4.40 21.20 22.73
CA ILE A 286 3.79 20.07 23.45
C ILE A 286 4.84 19.35 24.32
N ALA A 287 6.05 19.17 23.78
CA ALA A 287 7.13 18.45 24.45
C ALA A 287 7.73 19.21 25.63
N ASN A 288 7.70 20.54 25.56
CA ASN A 288 8.08 21.37 26.68
C ASN A 288 7.23 21.00 27.89
N ARG A 289 7.86 20.39 28.92
CA ARG A 289 7.30 20.00 30.24
C ARG A 289 6.78 18.56 30.36
N LYS A 290 7.06 17.66 29.40
CA LYS A 290 6.66 16.25 29.48
C LYS A 290 7.89 15.35 29.55
N GLU A 291 7.88 14.36 30.44
CA GLU A 291 8.94 13.35 30.53
C GLU A 291 8.83 12.35 29.38
N TYR A 292 7.60 12.01 28.99
CA TYR A 292 7.32 11.11 27.88
C TYR A 292 6.10 11.56 27.07
N ILE A 293 6.17 11.40 25.75
CA ILE A 293 5.07 11.69 24.83
C ILE A 293 4.81 10.48 23.95
N LEU A 294 3.57 10.02 23.90
CA LEU A 294 3.14 9.05 22.90
C LEU A 294 2.64 9.80 21.65
N ILE A 295 3.35 9.67 20.54
CA ILE A 295 2.87 10.09 19.23
C ILE A 295 2.00 8.97 18.67
N ASP A 296 0.72 9.24 18.42
CA ASP A 296 -0.30 8.28 17.98
C ASP A 296 -0.83 8.65 16.59
N PHE A 297 -0.47 7.87 15.57
CA PHE A 297 -0.99 8.04 14.22
C PHE A 297 -2.30 7.28 14.04
N TRP A 298 -3.35 8.00 13.66
CA TRP A 298 -4.71 7.47 13.54
C TRP A 298 -5.49 8.12 12.39
N ALA A 299 -6.75 7.72 12.21
CA ALA A 299 -7.69 8.40 11.31
C ALA A 299 -9.14 8.12 11.71
N SER A 300 -10.07 9.01 11.32
CA SER A 300 -11.50 8.91 11.61
C SER A 300 -12.15 7.63 11.08
N TRP A 301 -11.66 7.13 9.94
CA TRP A 301 -12.10 5.92 9.26
C TRP A 301 -11.43 4.64 9.79
N CYS A 302 -10.35 4.77 10.58
CA CYS A 302 -9.60 3.62 11.11
C CYS A 302 -10.33 2.99 12.31
N ALA A 303 -11.14 1.96 12.06
CA ALA A 303 -11.85 1.25 13.12
C ALA A 303 -10.93 0.65 14.21
N PRO A 304 -9.77 0.03 13.90
CA PRO A 304 -8.83 -0.42 14.92
C PRO A 304 -8.27 0.72 15.79
N CYS A 305 -7.99 1.89 15.20
CA CYS A 305 -7.51 3.06 15.93
C CYS A 305 -8.56 3.53 16.95
N ARG A 306 -9.82 3.63 16.53
CA ARG A 306 -10.92 4.03 17.42
C ARG A 306 -11.19 3.04 18.55
N LYS A 307 -10.92 1.75 18.33
CA LYS A 307 -10.98 0.73 19.38
C LYS A 307 -9.87 0.88 20.43
N GLU A 308 -8.77 1.55 20.08
CA GLU A 308 -7.64 1.78 21.00
C GLU A 308 -7.81 3.05 21.85
N ILE A 309 -8.61 4.02 21.40
CA ILE A 309 -8.86 5.29 22.12
C ILE A 309 -9.27 5.09 23.59
N PRO A 310 -10.15 4.13 23.97
CA PRO A 310 -10.45 3.87 25.37
C PRO A 310 -9.22 3.51 26.22
N ASN A 311 -8.27 2.75 25.67
CA ASN A 311 -7.02 2.41 26.35
C ASN A 311 -6.12 3.65 26.49
N LEU A 312 -6.04 4.48 25.45
CA LEU A 312 -5.32 5.75 25.48
C LEU A 312 -5.88 6.70 26.55
N LYS A 313 -7.22 6.79 26.68
CA LYS A 313 -7.87 7.57 27.74
C LYS A 313 -7.52 7.07 29.13
N LYS A 314 -7.48 5.74 29.31
CA LYS A 314 -7.08 5.12 30.58
C LYS A 314 -5.63 5.47 30.94
N ALA A 315 -4.70 5.25 30.01
CA ALA A 315 -3.29 5.61 30.20
C ALA A 315 -3.11 7.11 30.47
N TYR A 316 -3.80 7.97 29.71
CA TYR A 316 -3.72 9.41 29.90
C TYR A 316 -4.23 9.84 31.29
N THR A 317 -5.36 9.28 31.74
CA THR A 317 -5.91 9.56 33.07
C THR A 317 -4.94 9.16 34.19
N GLU A 318 -4.23 8.04 34.04
CA GLU A 318 -3.31 7.52 35.06
C GLU A 318 -1.95 8.22 35.09
N PHE A 319 -1.42 8.63 33.92
CA PHE A 319 -0.03 9.07 33.78
C PHE A 319 0.15 10.55 33.41
N ALA A 320 -0.88 11.28 32.95
CA ALA A 320 -0.72 12.66 32.48
C ALA A 320 -0.13 13.59 33.56
N ALA A 321 -0.62 13.46 34.80
CA ALA A 321 -0.11 14.22 35.95
C ALA A 321 1.33 13.84 36.35
N LYS A 322 1.83 12.69 35.88
CA LYS A 322 3.18 12.17 36.15
C LYS A 322 4.17 12.55 35.05
N GLY A 323 3.80 13.45 34.13
CA GLY A 323 4.68 13.89 33.04
C GLY A 323 4.49 13.14 31.73
N PHE A 324 3.41 12.37 31.58
CA PHE A 324 3.01 11.79 30.29
C PHE A 324 2.15 12.76 29.46
N GLU A 325 2.23 12.65 28.14
CA GLU A 325 1.36 13.33 27.19
C GLU A 325 1.06 12.41 26.00
N ILE A 326 -0.08 12.63 25.34
CA ILE A 326 -0.39 11.99 24.07
C ILE A 326 -0.50 13.08 23.00
N LEU A 327 0.16 12.87 21.86
CA LEU A 327 -0.02 13.68 20.67
C LEU A 327 -0.60 12.79 19.58
N SER A 328 -1.88 12.92 19.29
CA SER A 328 -2.51 12.18 18.19
C SER A 328 -2.38 12.98 16.89
N ILE A 329 -1.87 12.35 15.84
CA ILE A 329 -1.71 12.91 14.49
C ILE A 329 -2.62 12.12 13.54
N SER A 330 -3.61 12.80 12.96
CA SER A 330 -4.53 12.18 12.02
C SER A 330 -3.98 12.19 10.60
N THR A 331 -4.10 11.05 9.90
CA THR A 331 -3.85 10.92 8.46
C THR A 331 -5.14 11.03 7.63
N ASP A 332 -6.18 11.69 8.15
CA ASP A 332 -7.42 11.96 7.42
C ASP A 332 -7.20 12.97 6.28
N ASP A 333 -7.67 12.66 5.08
CA ASP A 333 -7.75 13.65 3.98
C ASP A 333 -9.00 14.54 4.09
N ASN A 334 -9.99 14.14 4.90
CA ASN A 334 -11.26 14.85 5.07
C ASN A 334 -11.34 15.49 6.46
N GLN A 335 -11.07 16.79 6.52
CA GLN A 335 -11.08 17.56 7.77
C GLN A 335 -12.43 17.52 8.50
N LYS A 336 -13.57 17.45 7.78
CA LYS A 336 -14.90 17.38 8.39
C LYS A 336 -15.12 16.04 9.08
N ALA A 337 -14.70 14.94 8.45
CA ALA A 337 -14.77 13.60 9.04
C ALA A 337 -13.90 13.50 10.30
N TRP A 338 -12.68 14.04 10.23
CA TRP A 338 -11.78 14.14 11.37
C TRP A 338 -12.41 14.92 12.54
N ASN A 339 -12.91 16.14 12.30
CA ASN A 339 -13.54 16.97 13.33
C ASN A 339 -14.77 16.28 13.98
N THR A 340 -15.56 15.57 13.17
CA THR A 340 -16.70 14.78 13.66
C THR A 340 -16.22 13.64 14.58
N ALA A 341 -15.16 12.94 14.20
CA ALA A 341 -14.56 11.90 15.03
C ALA A 341 -13.99 12.48 16.32
N LEU A 342 -13.24 13.59 16.28
CA LEU A 342 -12.71 14.25 17.48
C LEU A 342 -13.82 14.58 18.50
N THR A 343 -14.94 15.12 18.02
CA THR A 343 -16.09 15.47 18.88
C THR A 343 -16.68 14.23 19.54
N LYS A 344 -16.84 13.15 18.76
CA LYS A 344 -17.42 11.90 19.24
C LYS A 344 -16.49 11.15 20.20
N GLU A 345 -15.21 11.12 19.89
CA GLU A 345 -14.22 10.39 20.67
C GLU A 345 -13.80 11.17 21.92
N ASN A 346 -14.00 12.48 21.97
CA ASN A 346 -13.75 13.32 23.16
C ASN A 346 -12.36 13.05 23.78
N MET A 347 -11.32 13.22 22.96
CA MET A 347 -9.92 13.05 23.37
C MET A 347 -9.42 14.34 24.02
N SER A 348 -8.89 14.23 25.23
CA SER A 348 -8.51 15.37 26.08
C SER A 348 -7.06 15.83 25.88
N TRP A 349 -6.37 15.28 24.89
CA TRP A 349 -4.98 15.59 24.55
C TRP A 349 -4.89 16.22 23.14
N PRO A 350 -3.75 16.86 22.80
CA PRO A 350 -3.55 17.48 21.49
C PRO A 350 -3.81 16.53 20.32
N ASN A 351 -4.58 17.02 19.34
CA ASN A 351 -4.90 16.30 18.11
C ASN A 351 -4.60 17.21 16.91
N LEU A 352 -3.71 16.76 16.02
CA LEU A 352 -3.26 17.51 14.86
C LEU A 352 -3.57 16.76 13.56
N LEU A 353 -3.68 17.48 12.45
CA LEU A 353 -3.84 16.90 11.11
C LEU A 353 -2.51 16.86 10.38
N ASP A 354 -2.12 15.70 9.88
CA ASP A 354 -0.90 15.53 9.10
C ASP A 354 -0.98 16.29 7.76
N ASN A 355 0.18 16.64 7.23
CA ASN A 355 0.37 17.23 5.92
C ASN A 355 1.03 16.26 4.93
N ASP A 356 0.90 14.95 5.18
CA ASP A 356 1.51 13.86 4.41
C ASP A 356 3.06 13.86 4.44
N VAL A 357 3.66 14.59 5.38
CA VAL A 357 5.11 14.64 5.62
C VAL A 357 5.47 14.00 6.95
N VAL A 358 4.68 14.21 8.02
CA VAL A 358 5.04 13.73 9.35
C VAL A 358 4.86 12.22 9.46
N SER A 359 3.74 11.64 8.99
CA SER A 359 3.60 10.18 8.95
C SER A 359 4.71 9.48 8.17
N LYS A 360 5.15 10.07 7.04
CA LYS A 360 6.26 9.54 6.23
C LYS A 360 7.61 9.62 6.93
N SER A 361 7.89 10.70 7.67
CA SER A 361 9.16 10.82 8.43
C SER A 361 9.27 9.79 9.55
N PHE A 362 8.13 9.31 10.06
CA PHE A 362 8.03 8.19 11.00
C PHE A 362 7.90 6.82 10.32
N ASN A 363 7.99 6.75 8.99
CA ASN A 363 7.79 5.54 8.19
C ASN A 363 6.46 4.81 8.50
N VAL A 364 5.39 5.57 8.74
CA VAL A 364 4.06 5.01 9.00
C VAL A 364 3.47 4.49 7.69
N LYS A 365 3.39 3.16 7.57
CA LYS A 365 2.78 2.47 6.41
C LYS A 365 1.37 1.96 6.67
N ALA A 366 1.02 1.77 7.94
CA ALA A 366 -0.30 1.35 8.38
C ALA A 366 -0.64 2.02 9.72
N ILE A 367 -1.92 2.31 9.92
CA ILE A 367 -2.44 2.83 11.18
C ILE A 367 -3.34 1.76 11.86
N PRO A 368 -3.38 1.71 13.21
CA PRO A 368 -2.72 2.62 14.14
C PRO A 368 -1.20 2.43 14.12
N ALA A 369 -0.44 3.44 14.52
CA ALA A 369 1.00 3.36 14.75
C ALA A 369 1.38 4.30 15.90
N THR A 370 2.21 3.84 16.84
CA THR A 370 2.56 4.62 18.02
C THR A 370 4.07 4.70 18.23
N PHE A 371 4.55 5.84 18.69
CA PHE A 371 5.96 6.11 18.99
C PHE A 371 6.05 6.81 20.34
N LEU A 372 6.69 6.17 21.33
CA LEU A 372 6.94 6.77 22.63
C LEU A 372 8.28 7.49 22.60
N MET A 373 8.26 8.77 22.93
CA MET A 373 9.41 9.67 22.92
C MET A 373 9.74 10.14 24.33
N ASP A 374 11.02 10.26 24.66
CA ASP A 374 11.48 10.86 25.92
C ASP A 374 11.56 12.39 25.85
N LYS A 375 11.87 13.04 26.98
CA LYS A 375 12.01 14.51 27.04
C LYS A 375 13.10 15.12 26.15
N ASN A 376 14.07 14.32 25.68
CA ASN A 376 15.11 14.78 24.77
C ASN A 376 14.66 14.70 23.30
N GLY A 377 13.43 14.25 23.07
CA GLY A 377 12.91 14.02 21.73
C GLY A 377 13.33 12.68 21.15
N THR A 378 13.88 11.75 21.94
CA THR A 378 14.36 10.45 21.44
C THR A 378 13.26 9.41 21.50
N ILE A 379 13.01 8.68 20.41
CA ILE A 379 12.06 7.57 20.40
C ILE A 379 12.67 6.42 21.20
N ILE A 380 11.94 5.94 22.22
CA ILE A 380 12.39 4.88 23.13
C ILE A 380 11.59 3.59 22.98
N ALA A 381 10.42 3.63 22.35
CA ALA A 381 9.60 2.47 22.03
C ALA A 381 8.63 2.78 20.89
N THR A 382 8.18 1.74 20.19
CA THR A 382 7.16 1.83 19.13
C THR A 382 6.08 0.78 19.34
N ASP A 383 4.93 0.97 18.71
CA ASP A 383 3.80 0.02 18.68
C ASP A 383 3.25 -0.40 20.06
N LEU A 384 3.42 0.47 21.06
CA LEU A 384 2.80 0.32 22.38
C LEU A 384 1.31 0.65 22.32
N ARG A 385 0.48 -0.29 22.78
CA ARG A 385 -0.99 -0.19 22.86
C ARG A 385 -1.51 -0.98 24.05
N GLY A 386 -2.69 -0.64 24.54
CA GLY A 386 -3.37 -1.33 25.63
C GLY A 386 -2.46 -1.55 26.84
N GLU A 387 -2.46 -2.77 27.35
CA GLU A 387 -1.67 -3.17 28.51
C GLU A 387 -0.15 -2.99 28.32
N ALA A 388 0.35 -3.10 27.09
CA ALA A 388 1.79 -2.91 26.82
C ALA A 388 2.22 -1.45 27.02
N LEU A 389 1.36 -0.50 26.61
CA LEU A 389 1.61 0.92 26.86
C LEU A 389 1.58 1.21 28.36
N GLU A 390 0.55 0.75 29.07
CA GLU A 390 0.44 0.94 30.51
C GLU A 390 1.63 0.35 31.26
N ALA A 391 2.02 -0.88 30.95
CA ALA A 391 3.17 -1.53 31.58
C ALA A 391 4.46 -0.72 31.37
N LYS A 392 4.69 -0.23 30.15
CA LYS A 392 5.88 0.57 29.84
C LYS A 392 5.87 1.91 30.57
N LEU A 393 4.71 2.57 30.67
CA LEU A 393 4.58 3.83 31.41
C LEU A 393 4.80 3.63 32.92
N LYS A 394 4.33 2.52 33.50
CA LYS A 394 4.59 2.18 34.92
C LYS A 394 6.08 2.02 35.21
N GLU A 395 6.77 1.31 34.33
CA GLU A 395 8.23 1.14 34.38
C GLU A 395 8.96 2.49 34.35
N LEU A 396 8.60 3.36 33.39
CA LEU A 396 9.31 4.60 33.11
C LEU A 396 8.99 5.72 34.12
N LEU A 397 7.74 5.80 34.59
CA LEU A 397 7.25 6.85 35.48
C LEU A 397 7.24 6.43 36.96
N LYS A 398 7.86 5.28 37.27
CA LYS A 398 8.04 4.72 38.63
C LYS A 398 6.76 4.81 39.48
N SER A 399 5.69 4.20 38.98
CA SER A 399 4.40 4.11 39.69
C SER A 399 4.15 2.74 40.26
#